data_AF-A0A412MZA7-F1
#
_entry.id   AF-A0A412MZA7-F1
#
_cell.length_a   1.000
_cell.length_b   1.000
_cell.length_c   1.000
_cell.angle_alpha   90.00
_cell.angle_beta   90.00
_cell.angle_gamma   90.00
#
_symmetry.space_group_name_H-M   'P 1'
#
loop_
_entity.id
_entity.type
_entity.pdbx_description
1 polymer ?
#
loop_
_entity_poly.entity_id
_entity_poly.type
_entity_poly.pdbx_seq_one_letter_code
_entity_poly.pdbx_strand_id
1 'polypeptide(L)' 'MNEQDNIFERTEQQVLFYLYENRDHTVSRAELRENINTAPVESTFESILTSLKVKKLIEFDPSGNVAIA' A
#
# COMPACT_ATOMS: atom_id res chain seq x y z
N MET A 1 -7.99 21.00 -0.75
CA MET A 1 -7.58 19.59 -0.90
C MET A 1 -8.72 18.90 -1.63
N ASN A 2 -8.44 18.32 -2.80
CA ASN A 2 -9.51 17.69 -3.57
C ASN A 2 -9.85 16.32 -2.99
N GLU A 3 -11.06 15.82 -3.26
CA GLU A 3 -11.54 14.54 -2.74
C GLU A 3 -10.62 13.36 -3.14
N GLN A 4 -10.03 13.43 -4.33
CA GLN A 4 -9.02 12.47 -4.79
C GLN A 4 -7.74 12.48 -3.93
N ASP A 5 -7.25 13.65 -3.53
CA ASP A 5 -6.06 13.76 -2.68
C ASP A 5 -6.32 13.13 -1.31
N ASN A 6 -7.54 13.31 -0.78
CA ASN A 6 -7.98 12.72 0.48
C ASN A 6 -8.09 11.19 0.39
N ILE A 7 -8.64 10.66 -0.71
CA ILE A 7 -8.68 9.21 -0.96
C ILE A 7 -7.26 8.64 -1.07
N PHE A 8 -6.37 9.35 -1.75
CA PHE A 8 -4.97 8.93 -1.90
C PHE A 8 -4.26 8.86 -0.55
N GLU A 9 -4.30 9.93 0.24
CA GLU A 9 -3.68 10.00 1.57
C GLU A 9 -4.23 8.93 2.52
N ARG A 10 -5.56 8.75 2.54
CA ARG A 10 -6.21 7.74 3.37
C ARG A 10 -5.79 6.32 2.98
N THR A 11 -5.70 6.04 1.68
CA THR A 11 -5.30 4.73 1.18
C THR A 11 -3.82 4.47 1.46
N GLU A 12 -2.96 5.50 1.34
CA GLU A 12 -1.54 5.43 1.73
C GLU A 12 -1.39 5.04 3.21
N GLN A 13 -2.13 5.70 4.11
CA GLN A 13 -2.12 5.40 5.53
C GLN A 13 -2.61 3.98 5.86
N GLN A 14 -3.66 3.51 5.17
CA GLN A 14 -4.20 2.16 5.36
C GLN A 14 -3.22 1.07 4.92
N VAL A 15 -2.54 1.29 3.78
CA VAL A 15 -1.48 0.39 3.32
C VAL A 15 -0.37 0.29 4.37
N LEU A 16 0.12 1.42 4.86
CA LEU A 16 1.19 1.44 5.87
C LEU A 16 0.76 0.78 7.18
N PHE A 17 -0.47 1.01 7.63
CA PHE A 17 -1.01 0.39 8.83
C PHE A 17 -1.09 -1.13 8.70
N TYR A 18 -1.66 -1.63 7.59
CA TYR A 18 -1.76 -3.08 7.35
C TYR A 18 -0.38 -3.75 7.29
N LEU A 19 0.57 -3.13 6.59
CA LEU A 19 1.94 -3.66 6.50
C LEU A 19 2.67 -3.61 7.84
N TYR A 20 2.39 -2.60 8.68
CA TYR A 20 2.95 -2.54 10.04
C TYR A 20 2.41 -3.67 10.93
N GLU A 21 1.12 -3.98 10.83
CA GLU A 21 0.51 -5.11 11.54
C GLU A 21 1.05 -6.47 11.06
N ASN A 22 1.48 -6.56 9.80
CA ASN A 22 2.02 -7.78 9.18
C ASN A 22 3.55 -7.73 8.97
N ARG A 23 4.27 -6.91 9.73
CA ARG A 23 5.71 -6.62 9.51
C ARG A 23 6.65 -7.83 9.54
N ASP A 24 6.21 -8.95 10.09
CA ASP A 24 7.03 -10.16 10.23
C ASP A 24 7.09 -10.99 8.93
N HIS A 25 6.32 -10.62 7.90
CA HIS A 25 6.29 -11.30 6.60
C HIS A 25 5.97 -10.35 5.44
N THR A 26 6.17 -10.83 4.21
CA THR A 26 5.72 -10.12 3.01
C THR A 26 4.26 -10.42 2.72
N VAL A 27 3.53 -9.41 2.26
CA VAL A 27 2.09 -9.46 1.96
C VAL A 27 1.89 -9.40 0.46
N SER A 28 1.03 -10.27 -0.08
CA SER A 28 0.70 -10.21 -1.51
C SER A 28 -0.08 -8.93 -1.85
N ARG A 29 0.10 -8.38 -3.05
CA ARG A 29 -0.63 -7.17 -3.47
C ARG A 29 -2.15 -7.34 -3.47
N ALA A 30 -2.61 -8.54 -3.83
CA ALA A 30 -4.03 -8.89 -3.82
C ALA A 30 -4.58 -8.84 -2.39
N GLU A 31 -3.91 -9.53 -1.46
CA GLU A 31 -4.27 -9.53 -0.04
C GLU A 31 -4.27 -8.11 0.54
N LEU A 32 -3.21 -7.34 0.27
CA LEU A 32 -3.09 -5.96 0.76
C LEU A 32 -4.26 -5.10 0.25
N ARG A 33 -4.68 -5.26 -1.00
CA ARG A 33 -5.80 -4.51 -1.59
C ARG A 33 -7.16 -4.96 -1.05
N GLU A 34 -7.34 -6.24 -0.77
CA GLU A 34 -8.59 -6.79 -0.23
C GLU A 34 -8.83 -6.39 1.23
N ASN A 35 -7.75 -6.17 1.99
CA ASN A 35 -7.83 -5.89 3.43
C ASN A 35 -7.74 -4.40 3.79
N ILE A 36 -7.58 -3.50 2.82
CA ILE A 36 -7.71 -2.05 3.03
C ILE A 36 -9.16 -1.60 2.81
N ASN A 37 -9.68 -0.76 3.72
CA ASN A 37 -11.10 -0.40 3.77
C ASN A 37 -11.60 0.33 2.52
N THR A 38 -10.73 1.10 1.87
CA THR A 38 -10.98 1.59 0.52
C THR A 38 -10.43 0.53 -0.41
N ALA A 39 -11.26 -0.10 -1.25
CA ALA A 39 -10.78 -0.93 -2.35
C ALA A 39 -10.49 0.01 -3.54
N PRO A 40 -9.30 0.65 -3.63
CA PRO A 40 -9.01 1.58 -4.72
C PRO A 40 -9.07 0.86 -6.06
N VAL A 41 -9.23 1.66 -7.12
CA VAL A 41 -8.95 1.21 -8.48
C VAL A 41 -7.48 0.78 -8.54
N GLU A 42 -7.20 -0.29 -9.27
CA GLU A 42 -5.88 -0.93 -9.34
C GLU A 42 -4.75 0.07 -9.71
N SER A 43 -5.01 0.97 -10.65
CA SER A 43 -4.05 2.00 -11.06
C SER A 43 -3.69 2.97 -9.92
N THR A 44 -4.66 3.35 -9.08
CA THR A 44 -4.43 4.19 -7.91
C THR A 44 -3.62 3.43 -6.86
N PHE A 45 -3.95 2.16 -6.63
CA PHE A 45 -3.23 1.30 -5.70
C PHE A 45 -1.75 1.13 -6.09
N GLU A 46 -1.48 0.80 -7.35
CA GLU A 46 -0.12 0.65 -7.87
C GLU A 46 0.67 1.97 -7.81
N SER A 47 -0.01 3.10 -8.03
CA SER A 47 0.60 4.44 -7.86
C SER A 47 1.00 4.70 -6.40
N ILE A 48 0.16 4.30 -5.45
CA ILE A 48 0.45 4.41 -4.01
C ILE A 48 1.63 3.53 -3.63
N LEU A 49 1.66 2.26 -4.05
CA LEU A 49 2.78 1.36 -3.77
C LEU A 49 4.09 1.90 -4.35
N THR A 50 4.04 2.44 -5.58
CA THR A 50 5.21 3.07 -6.21
C THR A 50 5.68 4.29 -5.42
N SER A 51 4.76 5.16 -5.01
CA SER A 51 5.05 6.35 -4.18
C SER A 51 5.70 5.95 -2.85
N LEU A 52 5.12 4.98 -2.14
CA LEU A 52 5.63 4.48 -0.86
C LEU A 52 7.03 3.84 -0.99
N LYS A 53 7.27 3.11 -2.08
CA LYS A 53 8.59 2.55 -2.38
C LYS A 53 9.63 3.65 -2.64
N VAL A 54 9.27 4.68 -3.41
CA VAL A 54 10.16 5.84 -3.65
C VAL A 54 10.48 6.58 -2.35
N LYS A 55 9.49 6.68 -1.44
CA LYS A 55 9.65 7.21 -0.08
C LYS A 55 10.45 6.29 0.85
N LYS A 56 10.80 5.07 0.41
CA LYS A 56 11.48 4.04 1.20
C LYS A 56 10.73 3.62 2.47
N LEU A 57 9.40 3.63 2.40
CA LEU A 57 8.54 3.17 3.50
C LEU A 57 8.17 1.69 3.36
N ILE A 58 8.28 1.15 2.15
CA ILE A 58 8.01 -0.26 1.84
C ILE A 58 9.06 -0.81 0.88
N GLU A 59 9.18 -2.12 0.83
CA GLU A 59 10.03 -2.85 -0.10
C GLU A 59 9.22 -3.88 -0.89
N PHE A 60 9.73 -4.25 -2.07
CA PHE A 60 9.18 -5.36 -2.85
C PHE A 60 10.15 -6.52 -2.85
N ASP A 61 9.66 -7.71 -2.52
CA ASP A 61 10.43 -8.94 -2.67
C ASP A 61 10.57 -9.34 -4.16
N PRO A 62 11.40 -10.34 -4.50
CA PRO A 62 11.55 -10.81 -5.88
C PRO A 62 10.27 -11.32 -6.54
N SER A 63 9.26 -11.70 -5.75
CA SER A 63 7.94 -12.14 -6.21
C SER A 63 6.94 -10.98 -6.35
N GLY A 64 7.34 -9.77 -5.99
CA GLY A 64 6.51 -8.57 -6.06
C GLY A 64 5.58 -8.36 -4.86
N ASN A 65 5.74 -9.17 -3.80
CA ASN A 65 5.04 -8.97 -2.52
C ASN A 65 5.63 -7.77 -1.79
N VAL A 66 4.85 -7.19 -0.90
CA VAL A 66 5.13 -5.93 -0.24
C VAL A 66 5.44 -6.17 1.23
N ALA A 67 6.51 -5.57 1.75
CA ALA A 67 6.80 -5.51 3.18
C ALA A 67 7.03 -4.06 3.60
N ILE A 68 6.85 -3.78 4.89
CA ILE A 68 7.30 -2.52 5.49
C ILE A 68 8.83 -2.49 5.52
N ALA A 69 9.42 -1.32 5.24
CA ALA A 69 10.87 -1.10 5.29
C ALA A 69 11.39 -0.83 6.72
#